data_AF-S4R5L9-F1
#
_entry.id   AF-S4R5L9-F1
#
_cell.length_a   1.000
_cell.length_b   1.000
_cell.length_c   1.000
_cell.angle_alpha   90.00
_cell.angle_beta   90.00
_cell.angle_gamma   90.00
#
_symmetry.space_group_name_H-M   'P 1'
#
loop_
_entity.id
_entity.type
_entity.pdbx_description
1 polymer ?
#
loop_
_entity_poly.entity_id
_entity_poly.type
_entity_poly.pdbx_seq_one_letter_code
_entity_poly.pdbx_strand_id
1 'polypeptide(L)'
;MLIHCPREDLGPQAKRVRTQDDVETQRHEDTGARRHRNTVTEKHRYTETHRTYVETWTRDTGVRSNEDTEIKSRDSTTATDDAAAVDDDVDDDEYAIEWFESQREVEREFHPTRCLERQIQVLPSSRCVLVSWLIPVRRHLSLSLHSLSLALSLLDRFLARVPLASDCLQLLGVACLHIAAKQVEVTAPRASQLLDLCGRAFTTQQLKNLERLVLLRLKFRLLAPTAADFLSFYLSRERGEAARGRALGEAEMALSCLSEQILELSFADYAFNSFPASTLALAALEVASRLLGWSRINDGDNRRKKLPLRLSRALWLDCVGRLCLLVSLNQNILP
;
A
#
# COMPACT_ATOMS: atom_id res chain seq x y z
N MET A 1 -2.05 -74.61 -35.78
CA MET A 1 -0.72 -74.91 -36.36
C MET A 1 0.24 -73.85 -35.85
N LEU A 2 1.38 -74.30 -35.32
CA LEU A 2 2.50 -73.49 -34.81
C LEU A 2 2.94 -72.40 -35.80
N ILE A 3 3.53 -71.31 -35.28
CA ILE A 3 4.82 -70.71 -35.69
C ILE A 3 5.04 -69.50 -34.76
N HIS A 4 5.87 -69.62 -33.72
CA HIS A 4 7.30 -69.29 -33.68
C HIS A 4 7.58 -67.77 -33.60
N CYS A 5 8.11 -67.38 -32.44
CA CYS A 5 8.65 -66.06 -32.12
C CYS A 5 10.12 -66.00 -32.55
N PRO A 6 10.63 -64.87 -33.07
CA PRO A 6 12.05 -64.58 -33.04
C PRO A 6 12.40 -63.70 -31.84
N ARG A 7 13.39 -64.17 -31.08
CA ARG A 7 14.23 -63.35 -30.19
C ARG A 7 15.20 -62.54 -31.05
N GLU A 8 15.37 -61.27 -30.74
CA GLU A 8 16.59 -60.51 -31.05
C GLU A 8 17.03 -59.71 -29.82
N ASP A 9 18.34 -59.44 -29.78
CA ASP A 9 19.19 -59.44 -28.60
C ASP A 9 19.18 -58.19 -27.72
N LEU A 10 19.54 -58.43 -26.46
CA LEU A 10 19.84 -57.44 -25.43
C LEU A 10 21.16 -56.71 -25.75
N GLY A 11 21.10 -55.38 -25.90
CA GLY A 11 22.20 -54.47 -25.60
C GLY A 11 21.98 -53.79 -24.24
N PRO A 12 23.03 -53.50 -23.44
CA PRO A 12 22.86 -53.01 -22.09
C PRO A 12 22.61 -51.50 -22.10
N GLN A 13 21.34 -51.08 -22.06
CA GLN A 13 21.01 -49.72 -21.64
C GLN A 13 20.83 -49.70 -20.13
N ALA A 14 21.83 -49.16 -19.44
CA ALA A 14 21.74 -48.77 -18.05
C ALA A 14 20.56 -47.80 -17.86
N LYS A 15 19.40 -48.32 -17.46
CA LYS A 15 18.30 -47.51 -16.96
C LYS A 15 18.71 -46.99 -15.59
N ARG A 16 19.04 -45.70 -15.54
CA ARG A 16 19.14 -44.93 -14.29
C ARG A 16 17.78 -45.04 -13.59
N VAL A 17 17.68 -45.90 -12.57
CA VAL A 17 16.52 -45.96 -11.69
C VAL A 17 16.51 -44.65 -10.91
N ARG A 18 15.55 -43.77 -11.19
CA ARG A 18 15.34 -42.53 -10.42
C ARG A 18 15.08 -42.95 -8.98
N THR A 19 15.91 -42.49 -8.05
CA THR A 19 15.73 -42.75 -6.64
C THR A 19 14.53 -41.95 -6.13
N GLN A 20 13.96 -42.37 -5.00
CA GLN A 20 12.78 -41.74 -4.41
C GLN A 20 13.02 -40.25 -4.09
N ASP A 21 14.27 -39.89 -3.80
CA ASP A 21 14.74 -38.51 -3.60
C ASP A 21 14.69 -37.66 -4.89
N ASP A 22 14.93 -38.26 -6.07
CA ASP A 22 14.81 -37.56 -7.36
C ASP A 22 13.34 -37.20 -7.67
N VAL A 23 12.40 -38.06 -7.23
CA VAL A 23 10.95 -37.83 -7.42
C VAL A 23 10.41 -36.77 -6.46
N GLU A 24 10.92 -36.71 -5.22
CA GLU A 24 10.54 -35.68 -4.25
C GLU A 24 11.14 -34.30 -4.58
N THR A 25 12.39 -34.26 -5.04
CA THR A 25 13.04 -33.02 -5.48
C THR A 25 12.30 -32.42 -6.69
N GLN A 26 11.90 -33.26 -7.65
CA GLN A 26 11.15 -32.83 -8.83
C GLN A 26 9.71 -32.40 -8.49
N ARG A 27 9.08 -32.97 -7.44
CA ARG A 27 7.78 -32.50 -6.90
C ARG A 27 7.89 -31.14 -6.17
N HIS A 28 8.99 -30.90 -5.46
CA HIS A 28 9.27 -29.61 -4.82
C HIS A 28 9.60 -28.50 -5.85
N GLU A 29 10.31 -28.84 -6.92
CA GLU A 29 10.55 -27.93 -8.05
C GLU A 29 9.27 -27.64 -8.84
N ASP A 30 8.43 -28.63 -9.13
CA ASP A 30 7.15 -28.43 -9.82
C ASP A 30 6.15 -27.62 -8.98
N THR A 31 6.13 -27.78 -7.66
CA THR A 31 5.29 -26.95 -6.77
C THR A 31 5.82 -25.53 -6.64
N GLY A 32 7.14 -25.32 -6.61
CA GLY A 32 7.77 -23.99 -6.66
C GLY A 32 7.53 -23.27 -7.99
N ALA A 33 7.68 -23.97 -9.12
CA ALA A 33 7.43 -23.46 -10.46
C ALA A 33 5.95 -23.18 -10.71
N ARG A 34 5.03 -23.98 -10.16
CA ARG A 34 3.58 -23.76 -10.22
C ARG A 34 3.14 -22.59 -9.34
N ARG A 35 3.76 -22.39 -8.17
CA ARG A 35 3.57 -21.18 -7.34
C ARG A 35 4.06 -19.93 -8.06
N HIS A 36 5.25 -19.97 -8.66
CA HIS A 36 5.84 -18.84 -9.37
C HIS A 36 5.05 -18.49 -10.64
N ARG A 37 4.63 -19.50 -11.42
CA ARG A 37 3.78 -19.32 -12.60
C ARG A 37 2.41 -18.74 -12.26
N ASN A 38 1.77 -19.22 -11.17
CA ASN A 38 0.50 -18.67 -10.70
C ASN A 38 0.64 -17.21 -10.24
N THR A 39 1.74 -16.85 -9.54
CA THR A 39 1.99 -15.46 -9.14
C THR A 39 2.23 -14.52 -10.33
N VAL A 40 2.87 -15.00 -11.40
CA VAL A 40 3.09 -14.20 -12.62
C VAL A 40 1.78 -14.02 -13.39
N THR A 41 0.95 -15.07 -13.50
CA THR A 41 -0.37 -14.98 -14.17
C THR A 41 -1.41 -14.19 -13.39
N GLU A 42 -1.40 -14.24 -12.05
CA GLU A 42 -2.24 -13.40 -11.20
C GLU A 42 -1.80 -11.93 -11.22
N LYS A 43 -0.47 -11.67 -11.23
CA LYS A 43 0.09 -10.32 -11.40
C LYS A 43 -0.25 -9.69 -12.76
N HIS A 44 -0.17 -10.46 -13.85
CA HIS A 44 -0.56 -9.97 -15.19
C HIS A 44 -2.08 -9.72 -15.31
N ARG A 45 -2.91 -10.53 -14.65
CA ARG A 45 -4.36 -10.27 -14.58
C ARG A 45 -4.69 -9.01 -13.81
N TYR A 46 -3.93 -8.70 -12.76
CA TYR A 46 -4.12 -7.53 -11.90
C TYR A 46 -3.76 -6.21 -12.60
N THR A 47 -2.65 -6.14 -13.35
CA THR A 47 -2.27 -4.96 -14.14
C THR A 47 -3.29 -4.65 -15.24
N GLU A 48 -3.83 -5.69 -15.89
CA GLU A 48 -4.89 -5.53 -16.91
C GLU A 48 -6.20 -5.06 -16.27
N THR A 49 -6.61 -5.63 -15.13
CA THR A 49 -7.85 -5.22 -14.44
C THR A 49 -7.76 -3.81 -13.87
N HIS A 50 -6.63 -3.39 -13.29
CA HIS A 50 -6.43 -2.03 -12.81
C HIS A 50 -6.50 -1.01 -13.97
N ARG A 51 -5.84 -1.31 -15.10
CA ARG A 51 -5.87 -0.48 -16.30
C ARG A 51 -7.29 -0.36 -16.89
N THR A 52 -7.98 -1.49 -17.09
CA THR A 52 -9.34 -1.51 -17.60
C THR A 52 -10.33 -0.83 -16.65
N TYR A 53 -10.18 -0.97 -15.33
CA TYR A 53 -11.06 -0.30 -14.35
C TYR A 53 -10.85 1.22 -14.30
N VAL A 54 -9.60 1.68 -14.33
CA VAL A 54 -9.31 3.13 -14.39
C VAL A 54 -9.83 3.73 -15.69
N GLU A 55 -9.62 3.05 -16.84
CA GLU A 55 -10.13 3.49 -18.14
C GLU A 55 -11.67 3.52 -18.19
N THR A 56 -12.34 2.49 -17.65
CA THR A 56 -13.82 2.44 -17.57
C THR A 56 -14.39 3.45 -16.58
N TRP A 57 -13.76 3.66 -15.42
CA TRP A 57 -14.20 4.67 -14.46
C TRP A 57 -14.06 6.10 -15.02
N THR A 58 -12.93 6.40 -15.69
CA THR A 58 -12.70 7.68 -16.38
C THR A 58 -13.74 7.90 -17.48
N ARG A 59 -14.11 6.85 -18.21
CA ARG A 59 -15.12 6.88 -19.27
C ARG A 59 -16.55 7.04 -18.74
N ASP A 60 -16.90 6.33 -17.66
CA ASP A 60 -18.27 6.26 -17.14
C ASP A 60 -18.61 7.45 -16.21
N THR A 61 -17.60 8.08 -15.60
CA THR A 61 -17.78 9.29 -14.75
C THR A 61 -17.48 10.61 -15.46
N GLY A 62 -16.86 10.57 -16.64
CA GLY A 62 -16.49 11.77 -17.42
C GLY A 62 -15.40 12.64 -16.76
N VAL A 63 -14.75 12.14 -15.71
CA VAL A 63 -13.71 12.85 -14.96
C VAL A 63 -12.36 12.59 -15.65
N ARG A 64 -11.79 13.59 -16.34
CA ARG A 64 -10.40 13.55 -16.82
C ARG A 64 -9.44 13.49 -15.62
N SER A 65 -8.33 12.76 -15.76
CA SER A 65 -7.16 12.93 -14.91
C SER A 65 -6.68 14.38 -15.05
N ASN A 66 -6.99 15.22 -14.06
CA ASN A 66 -6.40 16.55 -13.97
C ASN A 66 -4.97 16.38 -13.48
N GLU A 67 -4.02 16.33 -14.41
CA GLU A 67 -2.58 16.51 -14.14
C GLU A 67 -2.17 17.99 -14.09
N ASP A 68 -3.08 18.92 -14.39
CA ASP A 68 -2.76 20.34 -14.44
C ASP A 68 -3.44 21.10 -13.28
N THR A 69 -2.82 21.09 -12.10
CA THR A 69 -3.09 22.14 -11.09
C THR A 69 -2.17 23.33 -11.32
N GLU A 70 -2.70 24.31 -12.05
CA GLU A 70 -2.13 25.65 -12.19
C GLU A 70 -2.23 26.39 -10.84
N ILE A 71 -1.08 26.57 -10.17
CA ILE A 71 -0.97 27.24 -8.87
C ILE A 71 -1.07 28.75 -9.09
N LYS A 72 -2.18 29.36 -8.67
CA LYS A 72 -2.32 30.82 -8.64
C LYS A 72 -1.48 31.42 -7.52
N SER A 73 -0.37 32.05 -7.90
CA SER A 73 0.43 32.92 -7.03
C SER A 73 -0.42 34.06 -6.49
N ARG A 74 -0.41 34.26 -5.17
CA ARG A 74 -1.04 35.40 -4.52
C ARG A 74 0.05 36.17 -3.77
N ASP A 75 0.48 37.26 -4.40
CA ASP A 75 1.37 38.24 -3.78
C ASP A 75 0.68 38.91 -2.60
N SER A 76 1.38 38.93 -1.46
CA SER A 76 1.20 39.98 -0.46
C SER A 76 2.51 40.19 0.28
N THR A 77 3.21 41.24 -0.15
CA THR A 77 4.32 41.89 0.56
C THR A 77 3.81 42.56 1.82
N THR A 78 4.41 42.22 2.97
CA THR A 78 4.72 43.16 4.06
C THR A 78 5.86 42.56 4.86
N ALA A 79 7.01 43.23 4.80
CA ALA A 79 8.18 42.99 5.61
C ALA A 79 8.01 43.64 6.99
N THR A 80 8.40 42.93 8.05
CA THR A 80 9.06 43.51 9.22
C THR A 80 10.02 42.48 9.78
N ASP A 81 11.30 42.84 9.76
CA ASP A 81 12.40 42.19 10.47
C ASP A 81 12.11 42.14 11.97
N ASP A 82 12.33 40.99 12.61
CA ASP A 82 12.90 40.90 13.96
C ASP A 82 13.46 39.49 14.17
N ALA A 83 14.77 39.39 13.99
CA ALA A 83 15.56 38.20 14.22
C ALA A 83 15.83 38.05 15.73
N ALA A 84 15.01 37.24 16.39
CA ALA A 84 15.40 36.56 17.61
C ALA A 84 15.49 35.07 17.28
N ALA A 85 16.72 34.58 17.13
CA ALA A 85 17.00 33.15 17.08
C ALA A 85 16.61 32.55 18.43
N VAL A 86 15.39 32.03 18.51
CA VAL A 86 14.98 31.13 19.58
C VAL A 86 15.64 29.80 19.28
N ASP A 87 16.61 29.46 20.12
CA ASP A 87 17.24 28.15 20.18
C ASP A 87 16.20 27.14 20.70
N ASP A 88 15.38 26.60 19.79
CA ASP A 88 14.28 25.65 20.08
C ASP A 88 14.73 24.19 19.85
N ASP A 89 16.04 23.93 19.91
CA ASP A 89 16.69 22.92 19.06
C ASP A 89 17.07 21.58 19.75
N VAL A 90 16.41 21.14 20.84
CA VAL A 90 16.79 19.87 21.53
C VAL A 90 15.66 18.91 21.93
N ASP A 91 14.37 19.28 21.98
CA ASP A 91 13.31 18.37 22.48
C ASP A 91 12.44 17.69 21.41
N ASP A 92 12.45 18.12 20.14
CA ASP A 92 11.52 17.62 19.10
C ASP A 92 11.87 16.17 18.62
N ASP A 93 13.14 15.78 18.72
CA ASP A 93 13.61 14.46 18.28
C ASP A 93 13.25 13.34 19.28
N GLU A 94 13.24 13.61 20.59
CA GLU A 94 12.94 12.60 21.62
C GLU A 94 11.46 12.21 21.60
N TYR A 95 10.56 13.19 21.56
CA TYR A 95 9.12 12.96 21.49
C TYR A 95 8.73 12.22 20.20
N ALA A 96 9.31 12.59 19.06
CA ALA A 96 9.05 11.91 17.79
C ALA A 96 9.47 10.43 17.84
N ILE A 97 10.62 10.13 18.46
CA ILE A 97 11.09 8.75 18.65
C ILE A 97 10.17 7.97 19.58
N GLU A 98 9.77 8.54 20.73
CA GLU A 98 8.83 7.90 21.66
C GLU A 98 7.49 7.60 20.97
N TRP A 99 6.95 8.56 20.22
CA TRP A 99 5.74 8.36 19.44
C TRP A 99 5.89 7.20 18.46
N PHE A 100 7.00 7.14 17.72
CA PHE A 100 7.26 6.07 16.76
C PHE A 100 7.34 4.70 17.42
N GLU A 101 8.04 4.60 18.56
CA GLU A 101 8.14 3.35 19.32
C GLU A 101 6.76 2.91 19.83
N SER A 102 5.97 3.83 20.40
CA SER A 102 4.60 3.59 20.84
C SER A 102 3.69 3.11 19.70
N GLN A 103 3.74 3.76 18.52
CA GLN A 103 2.97 3.33 17.35
C GLN A 103 3.37 1.93 16.87
N ARG A 104 4.67 1.59 16.93
CA ARG A 104 5.16 0.26 16.53
C ARG A 104 4.75 -0.84 17.50
N GLU A 105 4.63 -0.55 18.79
CA GLU A 105 4.15 -1.52 19.76
C GLU A 105 2.70 -1.92 19.48
N VAL A 106 1.85 -0.94 19.17
CA VAL A 106 0.44 -1.17 18.86
C VAL A 106 0.20 -1.63 17.42
N GLU A 107 1.13 -1.38 16.49
CA GLU A 107 1.04 -1.77 15.08
C GLU A 107 0.60 -3.23 14.88
N ARG A 108 1.18 -4.14 15.67
CA ARG A 108 0.85 -5.58 15.59
C ARG A 108 -0.60 -5.88 15.94
N GLU A 109 -1.19 -5.10 16.83
CA GLU A 109 -2.58 -5.26 17.25
C GLU A 109 -3.55 -4.85 16.14
N PHE A 110 -3.16 -3.86 15.34
CA PHE A 110 -3.95 -3.34 14.24
C PHE A 110 -3.68 -4.03 12.91
N HIS A 111 -2.58 -4.80 12.81
CA HIS A 111 -2.20 -5.52 11.59
C HIS A 111 -3.28 -6.53 11.17
N PRO A 112 -3.97 -6.33 10.03
CA PRO A 112 -5.08 -7.18 9.63
C PRO A 112 -4.58 -8.44 8.93
N THR A 113 -3.81 -9.26 9.67
CA THR A 113 -3.32 -10.55 9.18
C THR A 113 -4.51 -11.42 8.82
N ARG A 114 -4.51 -11.98 7.60
CA ARG A 114 -5.51 -12.98 7.18
C ARG A 114 -6.97 -12.50 7.28
N CYS A 115 -7.20 -11.20 7.07
CA CYS A 115 -8.55 -10.61 7.16
C CYS A 115 -9.60 -11.25 6.25
N LEU A 116 -9.19 -11.93 5.19
CA LEU A 116 -10.08 -12.61 4.24
C LEU A 116 -10.23 -14.11 4.48
N GLU A 117 -9.51 -14.73 5.43
CA GLU A 117 -9.58 -16.19 5.65
C GLU A 117 -10.99 -16.69 5.99
N ARG A 118 -11.80 -15.84 6.64
CA ARG A 118 -13.17 -16.17 7.02
C ARG A 118 -14.22 -15.71 5.99
N GLN A 119 -13.79 -15.09 4.91
CA GLN A 119 -14.68 -14.55 3.88
C GLN A 119 -14.95 -15.61 2.81
N ILE A 120 -16.24 -15.87 2.57
CA ILE A 120 -16.67 -16.81 1.52
C ILE A 120 -16.84 -16.09 0.18
N GLN A 121 -17.38 -14.86 0.21
CA GLN A 121 -17.74 -14.11 -1.00
C GLN A 121 -16.75 -12.98 -1.34
N VAL A 122 -15.96 -12.52 -0.37
CA VAL A 122 -14.93 -11.49 -0.59
C VAL A 122 -13.58 -12.15 -0.80
N LEU A 123 -13.12 -12.15 -2.05
CA LEU A 123 -11.82 -12.68 -2.44
C LEU A 123 -10.72 -11.60 -2.39
N PRO A 124 -9.44 -11.97 -2.26
CA PRO A 124 -8.32 -11.04 -2.40
C PRO A 124 -8.41 -10.18 -3.66
N SER A 125 -8.79 -10.78 -4.79
CA SER A 125 -8.99 -10.06 -6.06
C SER A 125 -10.09 -8.99 -5.98
N SER A 126 -11.19 -9.27 -5.28
CA SER A 126 -12.28 -8.31 -5.11
C SER A 126 -11.87 -7.13 -4.23
N ARG A 127 -11.05 -7.39 -3.19
CA ARG A 127 -10.42 -6.31 -2.40
C ARG A 127 -9.49 -5.47 -3.26
N CYS A 128 -8.62 -6.10 -4.05
CA CYS A 128 -7.73 -5.42 -4.99
C CYS A 128 -8.50 -4.48 -5.93
N VAL A 129 -9.59 -4.96 -6.55
CA VAL A 129 -10.47 -4.13 -7.40
C VAL A 129 -11.07 -2.96 -6.62
N LEU A 130 -11.57 -3.21 -5.41
CA LEU A 130 -12.11 -2.14 -4.55
C LEU A 130 -11.06 -1.07 -4.23
N VAL A 131 -9.85 -1.46 -3.81
CA VAL A 131 -8.80 -0.51 -3.44
C VAL A 131 -8.30 0.26 -4.66
N SER A 132 -8.16 -0.41 -5.80
CA SER A 132 -7.83 0.21 -7.09
C SER A 132 -8.86 1.29 -7.47
N TRP A 133 -10.13 1.11 -7.11
CA TRP A 133 -11.18 2.10 -7.29
C TRP A 133 -11.17 3.20 -6.20
N LEU A 134 -10.85 2.87 -4.95
CA LEU A 134 -10.78 3.85 -3.86
C LEU A 134 -9.64 4.87 -4.03
N ILE A 135 -8.54 4.51 -4.68
CA ILE A 135 -7.40 5.41 -4.95
C ILE A 135 -7.82 6.63 -5.80
N PRO A 136 -8.39 6.48 -7.01
CA PRO A 136 -8.87 7.64 -7.78
C PRO A 136 -10.03 8.36 -7.08
N VAL A 137 -10.90 7.64 -6.35
CA VAL A 137 -11.97 8.26 -5.55
C VAL A 137 -11.40 9.20 -4.48
N ARG A 138 -10.37 8.79 -3.72
CA ARG A 138 -9.76 9.66 -2.71
C ARG A 138 -9.12 10.90 -3.35
N ARG A 139 -8.55 10.77 -4.55
CA ARG A 139 -7.94 11.89 -5.30
C ARG A 139 -9.01 12.85 -5.80
N HIS A 140 -10.11 12.33 -6.33
CA HIS A 140 -11.26 13.13 -6.78
C HIS A 140 -11.88 13.93 -5.63
N LEU A 141 -11.90 13.36 -4.42
CA LEU A 141 -12.39 14.00 -3.21
C LEU A 141 -11.32 14.82 -2.48
N SER A 142 -10.12 14.94 -3.04
CA SER A 142 -8.95 15.60 -2.44
C SER A 142 -8.64 15.15 -1.01
N LEU A 143 -8.85 13.86 -0.71
CA LEU A 143 -8.53 13.27 0.58
C LEU A 143 -7.05 12.88 0.63
N SER A 144 -6.46 13.04 1.82
CA SER A 144 -5.07 12.70 2.11
C SER A 144 -4.81 11.18 2.03
N LEU A 145 -3.53 10.81 1.88
CA LEU A 145 -3.11 9.40 2.01
C LEU A 145 -3.43 8.84 3.40
N HIS A 146 -3.40 9.67 4.44
CA HIS A 146 -3.76 9.29 5.81
C HIS A 146 -5.21 8.79 5.88
N SER A 147 -6.15 9.51 5.26
CA SER A 147 -7.55 9.09 5.17
C SER A 147 -7.71 7.75 4.45
N LEU A 148 -7.05 7.55 3.31
CA LEU A 148 -7.11 6.28 2.59
C LEU A 148 -6.50 5.14 3.42
N SER A 149 -5.32 5.35 3.99
CA SER A 149 -4.63 4.31 4.77
C SER A 149 -5.46 3.89 5.99
N LEU A 150 -6.08 4.85 6.68
CA LEU A 150 -6.99 4.58 7.78
C LEU A 150 -8.26 3.84 7.30
N ALA A 151 -8.83 4.25 6.16
CA ALA A 151 -9.99 3.58 5.57
C ALA A 151 -9.70 2.11 5.27
N LEU A 152 -8.53 1.80 4.69
CA LEU A 152 -8.12 0.42 4.39
C LEU A 152 -7.88 -0.40 5.67
N SER A 153 -7.29 0.21 6.70
CA SER A 153 -7.17 -0.42 8.01
C SER A 153 -8.54 -0.76 8.62
N LEU A 154 -9.52 0.15 8.51
CA LEU A 154 -10.89 -0.10 8.96
C LEU A 154 -11.55 -1.22 8.15
N LEU A 155 -11.42 -1.19 6.83
CA LEU A 155 -11.95 -2.18 5.90
C LEU A 155 -11.44 -3.59 6.24
N ASP A 156 -10.13 -3.77 6.30
CA ASP A 156 -9.53 -5.08 6.51
C ASP A 156 -9.81 -5.61 7.93
N ARG A 157 -9.77 -4.75 8.96
CA ARG A 157 -10.13 -5.17 10.32
C ARG A 157 -11.61 -5.52 10.47
N PHE A 158 -12.49 -4.88 9.68
CA PHE A 158 -13.91 -5.22 9.65
C PHE A 158 -14.12 -6.58 8.98
N LEU A 159 -13.50 -6.80 7.81
CA LEU A 159 -13.57 -8.07 7.08
C LEU A 159 -12.99 -9.24 7.91
N ALA A 160 -12.00 -9.01 8.77
CA ALA A 160 -11.51 -10.04 9.68
C ALA A 160 -12.56 -10.55 10.69
N ARG A 161 -13.63 -9.77 10.95
CA ARG A 161 -14.60 -10.03 12.02
C ARG A 161 -16.01 -10.33 11.52
N VAL A 162 -16.38 -9.82 10.36
CA VAL A 162 -17.77 -9.84 9.86
C VAL A 162 -17.80 -10.43 8.46
N PRO A 163 -18.49 -11.57 8.24
CA PRO A 163 -18.69 -12.07 6.88
C PRO A 163 -19.50 -11.06 6.08
N LEU A 164 -19.04 -10.75 4.86
CA LEU A 164 -19.66 -9.77 4.00
C LEU A 164 -20.10 -10.41 2.68
N ALA A 165 -21.29 -10.04 2.21
CA ALA A 165 -21.74 -10.37 0.86
C ALA A 165 -20.95 -9.54 -0.17
N SER A 166 -20.67 -10.11 -1.33
CA SER A 166 -19.79 -9.47 -2.33
C SER A 166 -20.33 -8.14 -2.86
N ASP A 167 -21.65 -8.01 -2.97
CA ASP A 167 -22.38 -6.82 -3.41
C ASP A 167 -22.26 -5.64 -2.43
N CYS A 168 -22.02 -5.92 -1.16
CA CYS A 168 -21.86 -4.92 -0.11
C CYS A 168 -20.44 -4.36 0.00
N LEU A 169 -19.46 -4.93 -0.73
CA LEU A 169 -18.04 -4.61 -0.59
C LEU A 169 -17.74 -3.14 -0.97
N GLN A 170 -18.32 -2.62 -2.04
CA GLN A 170 -18.15 -1.23 -2.44
C GLN A 170 -18.70 -0.26 -1.38
N LEU A 171 -19.91 -0.54 -0.89
CA LEU A 171 -20.53 0.26 0.17
C LEU A 171 -19.68 0.25 1.44
N LEU A 172 -19.08 -0.89 1.80
CA LEU A 172 -18.16 -0.98 2.94
C LEU A 172 -16.92 -0.12 2.73
N GLY A 173 -16.29 -0.19 1.56
CA GLY A 173 -15.13 0.64 1.23
C GLY A 173 -15.42 2.12 1.39
N VAL A 174 -16.57 2.57 0.87
CA VAL A 174 -17.03 3.97 0.99
C VAL A 174 -17.39 4.35 2.42
N ALA A 175 -18.02 3.46 3.19
CA ALA A 175 -18.30 3.69 4.60
C ALA A 175 -17.01 3.85 5.41
N CYS A 176 -16.00 3.00 5.18
CA CYS A 176 -14.70 3.10 5.82
C CYS A 176 -13.97 4.40 5.42
N LEU A 177 -14.04 4.80 4.15
CA LEU A 177 -13.46 6.08 3.68
C LEU A 177 -14.16 7.29 4.30
N HIS A 178 -15.49 7.26 4.44
CA HIS A 178 -16.26 8.32 5.08
C HIS A 178 -15.93 8.45 6.57
N ILE A 179 -15.80 7.32 7.28
CA ILE A 179 -15.36 7.32 8.69
C ILE A 179 -13.95 7.91 8.78
N ALA A 180 -13.01 7.44 7.97
CA ALA A 180 -11.62 7.92 7.99
C ALA A 180 -11.54 9.43 7.68
N ALA A 181 -12.27 9.90 6.68
CA ALA A 181 -12.30 11.32 6.33
C ALA A 181 -12.84 12.19 7.48
N LYS A 182 -13.82 11.71 8.25
CA LYS A 182 -14.30 12.41 9.47
C LYS A 182 -13.30 12.41 10.63
N GLN A 183 -12.28 11.56 10.59
CA GLN A 183 -11.25 11.50 11.63
C GLN A 183 -10.02 12.32 11.27
N VAL A 184 -9.65 12.34 9.99
CA VAL A 184 -8.37 12.87 9.53
C VAL A 184 -8.54 14.23 8.82
N GLU A 185 -9.60 14.42 8.05
CA GLU A 185 -9.76 15.63 7.24
C GLU A 185 -10.46 16.75 8.01
N VAL A 186 -10.08 17.99 7.68
CA VAL A 186 -10.75 19.20 8.19
C VAL A 186 -12.22 19.22 7.78
N THR A 187 -12.53 18.77 6.55
CA THR A 187 -13.89 18.69 6.04
C THR A 187 -14.12 17.36 5.34
N ALA A 188 -14.95 16.52 5.96
CA ALA A 188 -15.36 15.26 5.35
C ALA A 188 -16.34 15.48 4.18
N PRO A 189 -16.30 14.63 3.13
CA PRO A 189 -17.25 14.69 2.03
C PRO A 189 -18.66 14.39 2.51
N ARG A 190 -19.66 14.93 1.82
CA ARG A 190 -21.07 14.64 2.11
C ARG A 190 -21.39 13.20 1.71
N ALA A 191 -22.26 12.55 2.48
CA ALA A 191 -22.77 11.21 2.15
C ALA A 191 -23.32 11.13 0.72
N SER A 192 -24.01 12.16 0.22
CA SER A 192 -24.52 12.19 -1.14
C SER A 192 -23.41 12.16 -2.20
N GLN A 193 -22.30 12.88 -1.99
CA GLN A 193 -21.17 12.88 -2.94
C GLN A 193 -20.55 11.49 -3.06
N LEU A 194 -20.41 10.79 -1.93
CA LEU A 194 -19.90 9.42 -1.90
C LEU A 194 -20.84 8.42 -2.61
N LEU A 195 -22.15 8.58 -2.44
CA LEU A 195 -23.14 7.72 -3.09
C LEU A 195 -23.24 7.99 -4.60
N ASP A 196 -23.04 9.24 -5.02
CA ASP A 196 -22.99 9.62 -6.42
C ASP A 196 -21.82 8.92 -7.13
N LEU A 197 -20.66 8.79 -6.47
CA LEU A 197 -19.51 8.03 -6.98
C LEU A 197 -19.78 6.52 -7.10
N CYS A 198 -20.74 6.00 -6.33
CA CYS A 198 -21.23 4.62 -6.44
C CYS A 198 -22.35 4.46 -7.49
N GLY A 199 -22.56 5.45 -8.36
CA GLY A 199 -23.65 5.45 -9.33
C GLY A 199 -25.05 5.41 -8.68
N ARG A 200 -25.17 5.91 -7.44
CA ARG A 200 -26.39 5.85 -6.62
C ARG A 200 -26.97 4.45 -6.42
N ALA A 201 -26.12 3.42 -6.48
CA ALA A 201 -26.48 2.03 -6.19
C ALA A 201 -26.95 1.83 -4.74
N PHE A 202 -26.60 2.75 -3.83
CA PHE A 202 -26.92 2.68 -2.41
C PHE A 202 -27.60 3.95 -1.90
N THR A 203 -28.35 3.80 -0.82
CA THR A 203 -29.05 4.88 -0.13
C THR A 203 -28.22 5.44 1.03
N THR A 204 -28.50 6.68 1.42
CA THR A 204 -27.90 7.32 2.61
C THR A 204 -28.15 6.51 3.88
N GLN A 205 -29.30 5.85 4.00
CA GLN A 205 -29.60 5.02 5.17
C GLN A 205 -28.72 3.76 5.21
N GLN A 206 -28.48 3.12 4.07
CA GLN A 206 -27.56 1.97 3.99
C GLN A 206 -26.13 2.38 4.37
N LEU A 207 -25.65 3.52 3.86
CA LEU A 207 -24.33 4.05 4.24
C LEU A 207 -24.22 4.29 5.75
N LYS A 208 -25.18 5.01 6.34
CA LYS A 208 -25.20 5.29 7.80
C LYS A 208 -25.27 4.02 8.65
N ASN A 209 -26.08 3.05 8.23
CA ASN A 209 -26.20 1.77 8.92
C ASN A 209 -24.88 1.00 8.89
N LEU A 210 -24.19 1.00 7.74
CA LEU A 210 -22.90 0.33 7.60
C LEU A 210 -21.80 1.06 8.37
N GLU A 211 -21.77 2.40 8.37
CA GLU A 211 -20.87 3.17 9.23
C GLU A 211 -21.06 2.78 10.70
N ARG A 212 -22.30 2.76 11.18
CA ARG A 212 -22.62 2.34 12.55
C ARG A 212 -22.13 0.91 12.83
N LEU A 213 -22.33 -0.01 11.89
CA LEU A 213 -21.89 -1.39 12.04
C LEU A 213 -20.36 -1.49 12.12
N VAL A 214 -19.62 -0.76 11.28
CA VAL A 214 -18.15 -0.69 11.33
C VAL A 214 -17.68 -0.18 12.69
N LEU A 215 -18.21 0.95 13.14
CA LEU A 215 -17.85 1.55 14.44
C LEU A 215 -18.11 0.60 15.60
N LEU A 216 -19.28 -0.05 15.63
CA LEU A 216 -19.65 -1.00 16.70
C LEU A 216 -18.77 -2.26 16.68
N ARG A 217 -18.50 -2.82 15.49
CA ARG A 217 -17.72 -4.06 15.36
C ARG A 217 -16.24 -3.86 15.67
N LEU A 218 -15.73 -2.66 15.41
CA LEU A 218 -14.38 -2.26 15.79
C LEU A 218 -14.30 -1.64 17.20
N LYS A 219 -15.42 -1.59 17.94
CA LYS A 219 -15.50 -1.01 19.29
C LYS A 219 -14.93 0.41 19.36
N PHE A 220 -15.18 1.21 18.32
CA PHE A 220 -14.64 2.57 18.16
C PHE A 220 -13.10 2.69 18.22
N ARG A 221 -12.37 1.59 18.05
CA ARG A 221 -10.90 1.60 17.98
C ARG A 221 -10.46 1.97 16.56
N LEU A 222 -10.59 3.24 16.20
CA LEU A 222 -10.38 3.70 14.82
C LEU A 222 -8.90 3.93 14.52
N LEU A 223 -8.20 4.67 15.39
CA LEU A 223 -6.83 5.17 15.25
C LEU A 223 -5.80 4.02 15.27
N ALA A 224 -5.65 3.36 14.13
CA ALA A 224 -4.58 2.41 13.88
C ALA A 224 -3.35 3.16 13.36
N PRO A 225 -2.12 2.77 13.75
CA PRO A 225 -0.93 3.27 13.07
C PRO A 225 -0.94 2.79 11.62
N THR A 226 -0.85 3.72 10.67
CA THR A 226 -0.92 3.46 9.24
C THR A 226 0.40 3.72 8.54
N ALA A 227 0.53 3.22 7.30
CA ALA A 227 1.75 3.45 6.53
C ALA A 227 1.94 4.94 6.18
N ALA A 228 0.85 5.71 6.08
CA ALA A 228 0.93 7.17 5.93
C ALA A 228 1.54 7.85 7.16
N ASP A 229 1.13 7.44 8.37
CA ASP A 229 1.66 8.02 9.62
C ASP A 229 3.17 7.76 9.73
N PHE A 230 3.60 6.53 9.46
CA PHE A 230 5.03 6.18 9.45
C PHE A 230 5.80 6.89 8.34
N LEU A 231 5.22 7.04 7.14
CA LEU A 231 5.86 7.77 6.05
C LEU A 231 6.07 9.24 6.43
N SER A 232 5.08 9.89 7.02
CA SER A 232 5.17 11.28 7.50
C SER A 232 6.31 11.43 8.51
N PHE A 233 6.43 10.49 9.46
CA PHE A 233 7.54 10.45 10.41
C PHE A 233 8.90 10.28 9.72
N TYR A 234 9.04 9.39 8.74
CA TYR A 234 10.33 9.24 8.05
C TYR A 234 10.69 10.48 7.23
N LEU A 235 9.71 11.08 6.55
CA LEU A 235 9.91 12.30 5.76
C LEU A 235 10.27 13.50 6.64
N SER A 236 9.66 13.67 7.82
CA SER A 236 10.00 14.76 8.73
C SER A 236 11.46 14.66 9.22
N ARG A 237 11.96 13.45 9.43
CA ARG A 237 13.36 13.22 9.79
C ARG A 237 14.34 13.53 8.65
N GLU A 238 13.99 13.17 7.42
CA GLU A 238 14.81 13.53 6.25
C GLU A 238 14.82 15.07 6.06
N ARG A 239 13.70 15.76 6.34
CA ARG A 239 13.62 17.23 6.32
C ARG A 239 14.45 17.90 7.41
N GLY A 240 14.41 17.40 8.66
CA GLY A 240 15.26 17.92 9.75
C GLY A 240 16.75 17.77 9.46
N GLU A 241 17.13 16.80 8.62
CA GLU A 241 18.48 16.67 8.10
C GLU A 241 18.78 17.66 6.96
N ALA A 242 17.82 17.86 6.04
CA ALA A 242 17.94 18.67 4.82
C ALA A 242 17.78 20.19 5.03
N ALA A 243 17.03 20.64 6.03
CA ALA A 243 16.78 22.06 6.36
C ALA A 243 18.05 22.87 6.70
N ARG A 244 19.20 22.19 6.87
CA ARG A 244 20.52 22.81 6.96
C ARG A 244 21.06 23.33 5.61
N GLY A 245 20.41 23.02 4.49
CA GLY A 245 20.75 23.52 3.15
C GLY A 245 19.56 24.18 2.45
N ARG A 246 19.60 25.51 2.26
CA ARG A 246 18.53 26.28 1.61
C ARG A 246 18.51 26.03 0.09
N ALA A 247 17.72 25.07 -0.40
CA ALA A 247 17.17 24.98 -1.78
C ALA A 247 16.43 23.64 -2.07
N LEU A 248 15.82 22.99 -1.07
CA LEU A 248 15.38 21.58 -1.17
C LEU A 248 13.87 21.35 -1.38
N GLY A 249 13.05 22.40 -1.42
CA GLY A 249 11.58 22.26 -1.40
C GLY A 249 10.98 21.44 -2.54
N GLU A 250 11.46 21.60 -3.78
CA GLU A 250 10.91 20.87 -4.93
C GLU A 250 11.24 19.37 -4.89
N ALA A 251 12.48 19.04 -4.55
CA ALA A 251 12.94 17.67 -4.54
C ALA A 251 12.38 16.90 -3.32
N GLU A 252 12.20 17.56 -2.18
CA GLU A 252 11.46 16.99 -1.04
C GLU A 252 9.99 16.74 -1.35
N MET A 253 9.34 17.66 -2.06
CA MET A 253 7.96 17.49 -2.53
C MET A 253 7.85 16.28 -3.46
N ALA A 254 8.79 16.13 -4.39
CA ALA A 254 8.87 14.99 -5.30
C ALA A 254 9.05 13.67 -4.53
N LEU A 255 9.94 13.64 -3.53
CA LEU A 255 10.16 12.46 -2.69
C LEU A 255 8.90 12.08 -1.91
N SER A 256 8.22 13.05 -1.31
CA SER A 256 6.96 12.85 -0.59
C SER A 256 5.89 12.30 -1.53
N CYS A 257 5.66 12.97 -2.67
CA CYS A 257 4.65 12.58 -3.66
C CYS A 257 4.88 11.16 -4.19
N LEU A 258 6.11 10.85 -4.60
CA LEU A 258 6.45 9.53 -5.14
C LEU A 258 6.31 8.43 -4.09
N SER A 259 6.70 8.70 -2.83
CA SER A 259 6.52 7.75 -1.73
C SER A 259 5.05 7.43 -1.49
N GLU A 260 4.18 8.44 -1.52
CA GLU A 260 2.73 8.26 -1.39
C GLU A 260 2.15 7.44 -2.55
N GLN A 261 2.57 7.71 -3.78
CA GLN A 261 2.15 6.95 -4.97
C GLN A 261 2.59 5.48 -4.90
N ILE A 262 3.81 5.20 -4.43
CA ILE A 262 4.28 3.83 -4.23
C ILE A 262 3.47 3.11 -3.15
N LEU A 263 3.12 3.80 -2.06
CA LEU A 263 2.23 3.24 -1.04
C LEU A 263 0.86 2.89 -1.61
N GLU A 264 0.30 3.72 -2.48
CA GLU A 264 -0.99 3.44 -3.12
C GLU A 264 -0.96 2.22 -4.03
N LEU A 265 0.08 2.10 -4.85
CA LEU A 265 0.30 0.91 -5.65
C LEU A 265 0.38 -0.33 -4.74
N SER A 266 1.09 -0.22 -3.61
CA SER A 266 1.22 -1.32 -2.66
C SER A 266 -0.11 -1.69 -1.99
N PHE A 267 -0.97 -0.72 -1.68
CA PHE A 267 -2.26 -0.98 -1.05
C PHE A 267 -3.23 -1.74 -1.95
N ALA A 268 -3.14 -1.49 -3.25
CA ALA A 268 -4.00 -2.12 -4.22
C ALA A 268 -3.60 -3.60 -4.47
N ASP A 269 -2.35 -4.00 -4.16
CA ASP A 269 -1.93 -5.41 -4.17
C ASP A 269 -2.03 -6.03 -2.75
N TYR A 270 -2.92 -7.02 -2.61
CA TYR A 270 -3.17 -7.68 -1.32
C TYR A 270 -1.93 -8.37 -0.73
N ALA A 271 -0.92 -8.72 -1.53
CA ALA A 271 0.31 -9.32 -1.04
C ALA A 271 1.04 -8.42 -0.03
N PHE A 272 0.92 -7.10 -0.16
CA PHE A 272 1.58 -6.15 0.75
C PHE A 272 0.90 -6.04 2.11
N ASN A 273 -0.32 -6.55 2.27
CA ASN A 273 -1.02 -6.62 3.56
C ASN A 273 -0.36 -7.60 4.56
N SER A 274 0.68 -8.32 4.12
CA SER A 274 1.53 -9.16 4.98
C SER A 274 2.67 -8.38 5.65
N PHE A 275 2.99 -7.17 5.17
CA PHE A 275 4.02 -6.33 5.74
C PHE A 275 3.43 -5.36 6.77
N PRO A 276 4.12 -5.13 7.89
CA PRO A 276 3.79 -4.05 8.81
C PRO A 276 3.82 -2.70 8.09
N ALA A 277 2.90 -1.81 8.44
CA ALA A 277 2.80 -0.44 7.93
C ALA A 277 4.12 0.33 8.04
N SER A 278 4.86 0.19 9.14
CA SER A 278 6.16 0.80 9.40
C SER A 278 7.24 0.33 8.42
N THR A 279 7.20 -0.95 8.05
CA THR A 279 8.13 -1.55 7.08
C THR A 279 7.77 -1.15 5.66
N LEU A 280 6.48 -1.14 5.34
CA LEU A 280 5.96 -0.77 4.04
C LEU A 280 6.26 0.71 3.71
N ALA A 281 6.05 1.61 4.68
CA ALA A 281 6.36 3.03 4.56
C ALA A 281 7.85 3.29 4.33
N LEU A 282 8.73 2.64 5.11
CA LEU A 282 10.18 2.78 4.94
C LEU A 282 10.65 2.23 3.60
N ALA A 283 10.09 1.10 3.16
CA ALA A 283 10.40 0.50 1.88
C ALA A 283 9.94 1.39 0.71
N ALA A 284 8.76 2.00 0.80
CA ALA A 284 8.27 2.95 -0.20
C ALA A 284 9.18 4.19 -0.32
N LEU A 285 9.59 4.76 0.82
CA LEU A 285 10.52 5.89 0.85
C LEU A 285 11.88 5.55 0.23
N GLU A 286 12.44 4.38 0.56
CA GLU A 286 13.70 3.91 -0.02
C GLU A 286 13.60 3.74 -1.54
N VAL A 287 12.50 3.15 -2.04
CA VAL A 287 12.29 2.99 -3.48
C VAL A 287 12.14 4.35 -4.16
N ALA A 288 11.37 5.28 -3.58
CA ALA A 288 11.24 6.64 -4.09
C ALA A 288 12.60 7.37 -4.15
N SER A 289 13.40 7.29 -3.08
CA SER A 289 14.73 7.87 -3.01
C SER A 289 15.64 7.33 -4.11
N ARG A 290 15.64 6.02 -4.37
CA ARG A 290 16.42 5.41 -5.45
C ARG A 290 15.99 5.88 -6.84
N LEU A 291 14.69 6.00 -7.08
CA LEU A 291 14.14 6.42 -8.37
C LEU A 291 14.49 7.88 -8.69
N LEU A 292 14.46 8.75 -7.68
CA LEU A 292 14.80 10.17 -7.83
C LEU A 292 16.31 10.43 -7.83
N GLY A 293 17.14 9.38 -7.68
CA GLY A 293 18.58 9.57 -7.47
C GLY A 293 18.89 10.39 -6.23
N TRP A 294 17.99 10.38 -5.24
CA TRP A 294 18.13 11.08 -3.97
C TRP A 294 19.22 10.39 -3.16
N SER A 295 20.46 10.77 -3.43
CA SER A 295 21.60 10.42 -2.60
C SER A 295 21.54 11.33 -1.39
N ARG A 296 21.37 10.77 -0.18
CA ARG A 296 21.46 11.53 1.08
C ARG A 296 22.76 12.33 1.04
N ILE A 297 22.64 13.64 0.83
CA ILE A 297 23.78 14.52 0.63
C ILE A 297 24.67 14.36 1.87
N ASN A 298 25.87 13.82 1.63
CA ASN A 298 26.94 13.49 2.58
C ASN A 298 26.82 12.15 3.31
N ASP A 299 27.46 11.18 2.67
CA ASP A 299 28.20 10.06 3.24
C ASP A 299 28.98 10.49 4.50
N GLY A 300 28.32 10.30 5.64
CA GLY A 300 28.92 10.24 6.96
C GLY A 300 28.35 9.00 7.62
N ASP A 301 29.06 7.89 7.44
CA ASP A 301 28.81 6.51 7.90
C ASP A 301 28.41 6.36 9.40
N ASN A 302 28.31 7.47 10.15
CA ASN A 302 27.99 7.52 11.57
C ASN A 302 26.49 7.69 11.92
N ARG A 303 25.58 7.97 10.96
CA ARG A 303 24.16 8.26 11.29
C ARG A 303 23.15 7.15 11.02
N ARG A 304 23.54 6.05 10.33
CA ARG A 304 22.72 4.82 10.26
C ARG A 304 22.44 4.21 11.64
N LYS A 305 23.18 4.61 12.68
CA LYS A 305 23.05 4.14 14.07
C LYS A 305 21.92 4.83 14.87
N LYS A 306 21.24 5.84 14.33
CA LYS A 306 20.25 6.64 15.09
C LYS A 306 18.81 6.59 14.59
N LEU A 307 18.48 5.79 13.57
CA LEU A 307 17.09 5.40 13.40
C LEU A 307 16.93 4.14 14.26
N PRO A 308 16.18 4.17 15.38
CA PRO A 308 15.94 2.99 16.21
C PRO A 308 14.98 2.03 15.50
N LEU A 309 15.31 1.68 14.25
CA LEU A 309 14.62 0.68 13.48
C LEU A 309 15.06 -0.67 14.02
N ARG A 310 14.44 -1.10 15.12
CA ARG A 310 14.29 -2.54 15.41
C ARG A 310 13.39 -3.21 14.37
N LEU A 311 13.51 -2.85 13.09
CA LEU A 311 12.82 -3.50 11.98
C LEU A 311 13.67 -4.68 11.52
N SER A 312 12.99 -5.76 11.14
CA SER A 312 13.69 -6.89 10.53
C SER A 312 14.26 -6.47 9.18
N ARG A 313 15.59 -6.40 9.08
CA ARG A 313 16.29 -6.08 7.83
C ARG A 313 15.89 -7.03 6.70
N ALA A 314 15.70 -8.31 7.00
CA ALA A 314 15.27 -9.31 6.01
C ALA A 314 13.86 -9.00 5.46
N LEU A 315 12.92 -8.65 6.35
CA LEU A 315 11.55 -8.32 5.96
C LEU A 315 11.49 -7.04 5.12
N TRP A 316 12.27 -6.02 5.51
CA TRP A 316 12.38 -4.78 4.77
C TRP A 316 12.98 -5.00 3.38
N LEU A 317 14.07 -5.77 3.26
CA LEU A 317 14.68 -6.09 1.95
C LEU A 317 13.72 -6.84 1.02
N ASP A 318 12.94 -7.80 1.55
CA ASP A 318 11.89 -8.48 0.79
C ASP A 318 10.80 -7.49 0.33
N CYS A 319 10.34 -6.61 1.21
CA CYS A 319 9.36 -5.58 0.87
C CYS A 319 9.87 -4.63 -0.22
N VAL A 320 11.10 -4.14 -0.10
CA VAL A 320 11.75 -3.29 -1.11
C VAL A 320 11.85 -4.03 -2.45
N GLY A 321 12.31 -5.28 -2.45
CA GLY A 321 12.40 -6.08 -3.68
C GLY A 321 11.05 -6.25 -4.37
N ARG A 322 9.99 -6.51 -3.61
CA ARG A 322 8.63 -6.61 -4.15
C ARG A 322 8.09 -5.28 -4.65
N LEU A 323 8.34 -4.17 -3.96
CA LEU A 323 7.94 -2.84 -4.40
C LEU A 323 8.69 -2.44 -5.69
N CYS A 324 9.99 -2.71 -5.79
CA CYS A 324 10.74 -2.47 -7.03
C CYS A 324 10.11 -3.21 -8.21
N LEU A 325 9.77 -4.50 -8.03
CA LEU A 325 9.07 -5.27 -9.07
C LEU A 325 7.71 -4.67 -9.40
N LEU A 326 6.93 -4.27 -8.39
CA LEU A 326 5.61 -3.66 -8.60
C LEU A 326 5.74 -2.35 -9.38
N VAL A 327 6.69 -1.49 -9.02
CA VAL A 327 6.97 -0.24 -9.71
C VAL A 327 7.41 -0.48 -11.15
N SER A 328 8.33 -1.43 -11.39
CA SER A 328 8.78 -1.77 -12.75
C SER A 328 7.64 -2.25 -13.65
N LEU A 329 6.63 -2.92 -13.09
CA LEU A 329 5.43 -3.36 -13.82
C LEU A 329 4.43 -2.22 -14.09
N ASN A 330 4.54 -1.10 -13.38
CA ASN A 330 3.61 0.04 -13.44
C ASN A 330 4.28 1.34 -13.90
N GLN A 331 5.37 1.25 -14.67
CA GLN A 331 6.14 2.41 -15.17
C GLN A 331 5.32 3.44 -15.96
N ASN A 332 4.17 3.05 -16.51
CA ASN A 332 3.28 3.95 -17.25
C ASN A 332 2.32 4.76 -16.33
N ILE A 333 2.30 4.49 -15.02
CA ILE A 333 1.36 5.07 -14.04
C ILE A 333 2.08 6.03 -13.08
N LEU A 334 3.41 5.95 -13.01
CA LEU A 334 4.25 6.83 -12.22
C LEU A 334 4.87 7.89 -13.16
N PRO A 335 5.04 9.14 -12.70
CA PRO A 335 5.53 10.25 -13.50
C PRO A 335 6.97 10.06 -14.00
#